data_AF-A0A6M5YJU1-F1
#
_entry.id   AF-A0A6M5YJU1-F1
#
_cell.length_a   1.000
_cell.length_b   1.000
_cell.length_c   1.000
_cell.angle_alpha   90.00
_cell.angle_beta   90.00
_cell.angle_gamma   90.00
#
_symmetry.space_group_name_H-M   'P 1'
#
loop_
_entity.id
_entity.type
_entity.pdbx_description
1 polymer ?
#
loop_
_entity_poly.entity_id
_entity_poly.type
_entity_poly.pdbx_seq_one_letter_code
_entity_poly.pdbx_strand_id
1 'polypeptide(L)'
;MAKAKPEVSEAKVTQIEMVRAALEEFGPDAKPQPMQTFILEKFNTELAPNIISNYKSVLKRKGGGAVAGIAGGRRGRKSGAQFSDLETIRGLVTRLGAEQVKKLVDVAGMFS
;
A
#
# COMPACT_ATOMS: atom_id res chain seq x y z
N MET A 1 -21.56 32.42 13.32
CA MET A 1 -20.75 31.70 12.30
C MET A 1 -20.02 30.55 12.99
N ALA A 2 -20.55 29.33 12.94
CA ALA A 2 -19.84 28.15 13.43
C ALA A 2 -19.50 27.28 12.22
N LYS A 3 -18.24 27.36 11.75
CA LYS A 3 -17.71 26.38 10.79
C LYS A 3 -17.28 25.16 11.59
N ALA A 4 -18.15 24.16 11.65
CA ALA A 4 -17.76 22.80 11.99
C ALA A 4 -16.76 22.32 10.92
N LYS A 5 -15.47 22.26 11.28
CA LYS A 5 -14.51 21.45 10.52
C LYS A 5 -14.87 19.99 10.80
N PRO A 6 -15.07 19.15 9.77
CA PRO A 6 -15.39 17.76 9.99
C PRO A 6 -14.18 17.08 10.63
N GLU A 7 -14.43 16.49 11.80
CA GLU A 7 -13.60 15.50 12.45
C GLU A 7 -13.43 14.34 11.46
N VAL A 8 -12.29 14.30 10.77
CA VAL A 8 -11.94 13.18 9.91
C VAL A 8 -11.60 12.02 10.83
N SER A 9 -12.58 11.15 11.02
CA SER A 9 -12.40 9.81 11.59
C SER A 9 -11.07 9.22 11.13
N GLU A 10 -10.22 8.81 12.07
CA GLU A 10 -8.87 8.24 11.88
C GLU A 10 -8.89 6.91 11.10
N ALA A 11 -9.37 6.92 9.86
CA ALA A 11 -8.99 5.95 8.87
C ALA A 11 -7.49 6.19 8.64
N LYS A 12 -6.65 5.53 9.44
CA LYS A 12 -5.19 5.61 9.41
C LYS A 12 -4.74 5.61 7.96
N VAL A 13 -4.43 6.79 7.44
CA VAL A 13 -4.06 6.99 6.04
C VAL A 13 -2.89 6.06 5.78
N THR A 14 -3.11 5.11 4.88
CA THR A 14 -2.13 4.08 4.63
C THR A 14 -0.95 4.68 3.87
N GLN A 15 0.22 4.07 4.01
CA GLN A 15 1.43 4.53 3.31
C GLN A 15 1.21 4.59 1.79
N ILE A 16 0.39 3.70 1.24
CA ILE A 16 0.00 3.70 -0.17
C ILE A 16 -0.83 4.93 -0.52
N GLU A 17 -1.78 5.33 0.32
CA GLU A 17 -2.61 6.53 0.10
C GLU A 17 -1.77 7.79 0.17
N MET A 18 -0.80 7.87 1.09
CA MET A 18 0.15 8.99 1.15
C MET A 18 1.01 9.09 -0.11
N VAL A 19 1.54 7.95 -0.59
CA VAL A 19 2.33 7.91 -1.82
C VAL A 19 1.47 8.19 -3.05
N ARG A 20 0.20 7.76 -3.07
CA ARG A 20 -0.75 8.07 -4.13
C ARG A 20 -1.07 9.57 -4.17
N ALA A 21 -1.35 10.19 -3.03
CA ALA A 21 -1.58 11.63 -2.94
C ALA A 21 -0.35 12.43 -3.40
N ALA A 22 0.86 11.97 -3.05
CA ALA A 22 2.09 12.57 -3.56
C ALA A 22 2.26 12.38 -5.08
N LEU A 23 1.85 11.24 -5.66
CA LEU A 23 1.86 11.04 -7.12
C LEU A 23 0.80 11.87 -7.85
N GLU A 24 -0.33 12.16 -7.21
CA GLU A 24 -1.37 13.05 -7.76
C GLU A 24 -0.88 14.52 -7.79
N GLU A 25 -0.07 14.94 -6.80
CA GLU A 25 0.50 16.30 -6.74
C GLU A 25 1.69 16.49 -7.70
N PHE A 26 2.69 15.60 -7.65
CA PHE A 26 3.95 15.76 -8.41
C PHE A 26 3.96 15.01 -9.76
N GLY A 27 2.97 14.18 -10.02
CA GLY A 27 2.87 13.37 -11.23
C GLY A 27 3.67 12.05 -11.20
N PRO A 28 3.54 11.24 -12.27
CA PRO A 28 4.07 9.88 -12.34
C PRO A 28 5.61 9.81 -12.35
N ASP A 29 6.30 10.89 -12.73
CA ASP A 29 7.76 10.95 -12.84
C ASP A 29 8.44 11.61 -11.62
N ALA A 30 7.66 11.93 -10.58
CA ALA A 30 8.17 12.51 -9.35
C ALA A 30 9.28 11.68 -8.71
N LYS A 31 10.37 12.33 -8.26
CA LYS A 31 11.45 11.67 -7.54
C LYS A 31 11.02 11.35 -6.09
N PRO A 32 11.57 10.32 -5.44
CA PRO A 32 11.19 9.95 -4.07
C PRO A 32 11.46 11.06 -3.03
N GLN A 33 12.47 11.90 -3.23
CA GLN A 33 12.85 12.98 -2.30
C GLN A 33 11.76 14.06 -2.14
N PRO A 34 11.25 14.71 -3.20
CA PRO A 34 10.16 15.69 -3.05
C PRO A 34 8.87 15.05 -2.52
N MET A 35 8.61 13.79 -2.87
CA MET A 35 7.46 13.05 -2.31
C MET A 35 7.63 12.82 -0.80
N GLN A 36 8.84 12.52 -0.33
CA GLN A 36 9.12 12.39 1.10
C GLN A 36 8.83 13.70 1.85
N THR A 37 9.30 14.83 1.32
CA THR A 37 9.04 16.15 1.90
C THR A 37 7.55 16.43 1.99
N PHE A 38 6.80 16.19 0.91
CA PHE A 38 5.36 16.38 0.91
C PHE A 38 4.63 15.49 1.90
N ILE A 39 5.03 14.22 2.03
CA ILE A 39 4.40 13.29 2.96
C ILE A 39 4.71 13.69 4.40
N LEU A 40 5.93 14.18 4.67
CA LEU A 40 6.31 14.74 5.96
C LEU A 40 5.47 15.98 6.30
N GLU A 41 5.28 16.90 5.36
CA GLU A 41 4.52 18.15 5.60
C GLU A 41 3.01 17.91 5.71
N LYS A 42 2.43 17.06 4.86
CA LYS A 42 0.97 16.84 4.80
C LYS A 42 0.47 15.82 5.81
N PHE A 43 1.22 14.76 6.04
CA PHE A 43 0.80 13.62 6.86
C PHE A 43 1.64 13.46 8.12
N ASN A 44 2.60 14.37 8.37
CA ASN A 44 3.48 14.35 9.53
C ASN A 44 4.14 12.98 9.76
N THR A 45 4.39 12.26 8.66
CA THR A 45 4.89 10.89 8.65
C THR A 45 6.12 10.81 7.78
N GLU A 46 7.22 10.32 8.33
CA GLU A 46 8.44 10.11 7.57
C GLU A 46 8.40 8.75 6.85
N LEU A 47 8.48 8.78 5.52
CA LEU A 47 8.65 7.59 4.70
C LEU A 47 10.03 7.59 4.08
N ALA A 48 10.76 6.49 4.26
CA ALA A 48 12.06 6.33 3.65
C ALA A 48 11.95 6.24 2.10
N PRO A 49 12.92 6.79 1.34
CA PRO A 49 12.86 6.83 -0.13
C PRO A 49 12.68 5.48 -0.81
N ASN A 50 13.22 4.41 -0.20
CA ASN A 50 13.05 3.02 -0.66
C ASN A 50 11.59 2.56 -0.59
N ILE A 51 10.86 2.95 0.46
CA ILE A 51 9.44 2.63 0.66
C ILE A 51 8.59 3.37 -0.38
N ILE A 52 8.86 4.66 -0.60
CA ILE A 52 8.18 5.47 -1.62
C ILE A 52 8.42 4.88 -3.02
N SER A 53 9.66 4.51 -3.35
CA SER A 53 10.02 3.89 -4.64
C SER A 53 9.29 2.55 -4.84
N ASN A 54 9.19 1.73 -3.80
CA ASN A 54 8.47 0.45 -3.87
C ASN A 54 6.97 0.67 -4.11
N TYR A 55 6.32 1.51 -3.30
CA TYR A 55 4.90 1.81 -3.48
C TYR A 55 4.61 2.49 -4.81
N LYS A 56 5.49 3.36 -5.31
CA LYS A 56 5.41 3.94 -6.66
C LYS A 56 5.45 2.86 -7.74
N SER A 57 6.34 1.86 -7.63
CA SER A 57 6.40 0.72 -8.55
C SER A 57 5.12 -0.13 -8.53
N VAL A 58 4.53 -0.31 -7.35
CA VAL A 58 3.25 -1.03 -7.18
C VAL A 58 2.09 -0.24 -7.78
N LEU A 59 1.99 1.06 -7.52
CA LEU A 59 0.97 1.95 -8.07
C LEU A 59 1.05 2.06 -9.60
N LYS A 60 2.27 2.14 -10.15
CA LYS A 60 2.50 2.10 -11.61
C LYS A 60 2.01 0.80 -12.25
N ARG A 61 2.25 -0.35 -11.61
CA ARG A 61 1.78 -1.67 -12.07
C ARG A 61 0.26 -1.85 -11.94
N LYS A 62 -0.37 -1.17 -10.99
CA LYS A 62 -1.82 -1.24 -10.78
C LYS A 62 -2.61 -0.33 -11.73
N GLY A 63 -1.98 0.75 -12.23
CA GLY A 63 -2.55 1.65 -13.23
C GLY A 63 -2.31 1.22 -14.68
N GLY A 64 -1.24 0.46 -14.95
CA GLY A 64 -1.01 -0.19 -16.23
C GLY A 64 -1.69 -1.55 -16.24
N GLY A 65 -2.87 -1.65 -16.85
CA GLY A 65 -3.60 -2.89 -17.02
C GLY A 65 -2.70 -4.05 -17.44
N ALA A 66 -3.04 -5.24 -16.92
CA ALA A 66 -2.41 -6.50 -17.25
C ALA A 66 -2.18 -6.63 -18.76
N VAL A 67 -0.94 -6.38 -19.20
CA VAL A 67 -0.39 -6.99 -20.39
C VAL A 67 0.88 -7.70 -19.92
N ALA A 68 0.67 -8.95 -19.53
CA ALA A 68 1.74 -9.92 -19.47
C ALA A 68 2.39 -9.97 -20.86
N GLY A 69 3.65 -9.56 -20.95
CA GLY A 69 4.40 -9.70 -22.20
C GLY A 69 5.64 -8.83 -22.25
N ILE A 70 6.78 -9.48 -21.98
CA ILE A 70 8.11 -9.11 -22.49
C ILE A 70 8.73 -7.85 -21.87
N ALA A 71 9.45 -8.02 -20.74
CA ALA A 71 10.88 -7.67 -20.63
C ALA A 71 11.37 -7.67 -19.18
N GLY A 72 12.38 -8.50 -18.90
CA GLY A 72 13.47 -8.08 -18.04
C GLY A 72 13.46 -8.55 -16.59
N GLY A 73 14.11 -9.70 -16.35
CA GLY A 73 14.98 -9.82 -15.17
C GLY A 73 14.44 -10.65 -14.03
N ARG A 74 14.70 -11.96 -14.09
CA ARG A 74 14.91 -12.77 -12.89
C ARG A 74 16.02 -12.12 -12.05
N ARG A 75 15.66 -11.52 -10.91
CA ARG A 75 16.49 -11.58 -9.70
C ARG A 75 15.58 -11.92 -8.54
N GLY A 76 15.75 -13.15 -8.06
CA GLY A 76 15.10 -13.61 -6.85
C GLY A 76 15.38 -12.64 -5.71
N ARG A 77 14.30 -12.19 -5.08
CA ARG A 77 14.32 -11.80 -3.68
C ARG A 77 13.05 -12.34 -3.08
N LYS A 78 13.21 -13.40 -2.29
CA LYS A 78 12.23 -13.92 -1.33
C LYS A 78 11.94 -12.81 -0.31
N SER A 79 11.21 -11.80 -0.74
CA SER A 79 10.85 -10.59 0.01
C SER A 79 9.69 -9.86 -0.68
N GLY A 80 8.87 -10.58 -1.45
CA GLY A 80 7.73 -10.01 -2.18
C GLY A 80 6.37 -10.46 -1.65
N ALA A 81 6.34 -11.54 -0.86
CA ALA A 81 5.10 -12.12 -0.35
C ALA A 81 4.63 -11.48 0.97
N GLN A 82 5.36 -10.54 1.60
CA GLN A 82 5.01 -10.14 2.97
C GLN A 82 4.02 -8.97 3.02
N PHE A 83 4.18 -7.92 2.23
CA PHE A 83 3.31 -6.75 2.37
C PHE A 83 1.97 -6.90 1.65
N SER A 84 1.96 -7.50 0.44
CA SER A 84 0.72 -7.76 -0.30
C SER A 84 -0.15 -8.80 0.40
N ASP A 85 0.47 -9.78 1.07
CA ASP A 85 -0.25 -10.84 1.77
C ASP A 85 -0.83 -10.31 3.08
N LEU A 86 -0.14 -9.41 3.78
CA LEU A 86 -0.71 -8.70 4.94
C LEU A 86 -1.91 -7.82 4.57
N GLU A 87 -1.88 -7.14 3.43
CA GLU A 87 -3.06 -6.40 2.93
C GLU A 87 -4.22 -7.34 2.56
N THR A 88 -3.90 -8.50 1.98
CA THR A 88 -4.89 -9.51 1.62
C THR A 88 -5.52 -10.11 2.87
N ILE A 89 -4.71 -10.48 3.87
CA ILE A 89 -5.16 -10.97 5.17
C ILE A 89 -6.00 -9.90 5.87
N ARG A 90 -5.57 -8.63 5.87
CA ARG A 90 -6.37 -7.53 6.42
C ARG A 90 -7.72 -7.42 5.73
N GLY A 91 -7.77 -7.53 4.41
CA GLY A 91 -9.02 -7.51 3.64
C GLY A 91 -9.95 -8.67 4.00
N LEU A 92 -9.40 -9.87 4.20
CA LEU A 92 -10.16 -11.04 4.64
C LEU A 92 -10.71 -10.86 6.06
N VAL A 93 -9.89 -10.34 6.98
CA VAL A 93 -10.31 -10.06 8.36
C VAL A 93 -11.43 -9.01 8.40
N THR A 94 -11.36 -7.96 7.58
CA THR A 94 -12.44 -6.95 7.50
C THR A 94 -13.75 -7.52 6.96
N ARG A 95 -13.70 -8.49 6.03
CA ARG A 95 -14.89 -9.06 5.38
C ARG A 95 -15.53 -10.20 6.15
N LEU A 96 -14.70 -11.07 6.74
CA LEU A 96 -15.12 -12.33 7.34
C LEU A 96 -15.04 -12.30 8.86
N GLY A 97 -14.27 -11.38 9.44
CA GLY A 97 -13.92 -11.36 10.85
C GLY A 97 -12.66 -12.19 11.15
N ALA A 98 -11.94 -11.80 12.20
CA ALA A 98 -10.68 -12.46 12.59
C ALA A 98 -10.89 -13.93 12.99
N GLU A 99 -12.00 -14.24 13.66
CA GLU A 99 -12.37 -15.58 14.09
C GLU A 99 -12.56 -16.56 12.92
N GLN A 100 -13.25 -16.13 11.85
CA GLN A 100 -13.44 -16.95 10.65
C GLN A 100 -12.13 -17.17 9.89
N VAL A 101 -11.29 -16.15 9.79
CA VAL A 101 -9.97 -16.29 9.15
C VAL A 101 -9.10 -17.29 9.91
N LYS A 102 -9.13 -17.28 11.25
CA LYS A 102 -8.44 -18.27 12.08
C LYS A 102 -8.92 -19.70 11.80
N LYS A 103 -10.23 -19.94 11.77
CA LYS A 103 -10.80 -21.26 11.45
C LYS A 103 -10.39 -21.76 10.07
N LEU A 104 -10.34 -20.87 9.07
CA LEU A 104 -9.89 -21.24 7.73
C LEU A 104 -8.40 -21.62 7.71
N VAL A 105 -7.56 -20.91 8.46
CA VAL A 105 -6.14 -21.26 8.61
C VAL A 105 -5.99 -22.60 9.32
N ASP A 106 -6.77 -22.87 10.38
CA ASP A 106 -6.74 -24.14 11.10
C ASP A 106 -7.12 -25.31 10.17
N VAL A 107 -8.17 -25.15 9.35
CA VAL A 107 -8.59 -26.18 8.38
C VAL A 107 -7.56 -26.35 7.26
N ALA A 108 -7.05 -25.26 6.69
CA ALA A 108 -6.05 -25.31 5.62
C ALA A 108 -4.72 -25.94 6.11
N GLY A 109 -4.35 -25.68 7.36
CA GLY A 109 -3.18 -26.27 8.01
C GLY A 109 -3.30 -27.77 8.27
N MET A 110 -4.51 -28.34 8.34
CA MET A 110 -4.71 -29.79 8.47
C MET A 110 -4.41 -30.57 7.19
N PHE A 111 -4.32 -29.90 6.03
CA PHE A 111 -4.05 -30.53 4.72
C PHE A 111 -2.63 -30.27 4.18
N SER A 112 -1.77 -29.62 4.97
CA SER A 112 -0.35 -29.38 4.64
C SER A 112 0.55 -30.34 5.41
#